data_AF-A0A5H7IQE2-F1
#
_entry.id   AF-A0A5H7IQE2-F1
#
_cell.length_a   1.000
_cell.length_b   1.000
_cell.length_c   1.000
_cell.angle_alpha   90.00
_cell.angle_beta   90.00
_cell.angle_gamma   90.00
#
_symmetry.space_group_name_H-M   'P 1'
#
loop_
_entity.id
_entity.type
_entity.pdbx_description
1 polymer ?
#
loop_
_entity_poly.entity_id
_entity_poly.type
_entity_poly.pdbx_seq_one_letter_code
_entity_poly.pdbx_strand_id
1 'polypeptide(L)'
;FELHPTREVYRPQRTISKPHTKGPQSAIVTGPAGQEIWTDQYGRVKVQFGWDRYGKMDENSSCWIRVSYPWAGKGFGMIQIPRIGQEVLVDFKNGDPDLPIIVGRTYNQDTMPPWGLPG
;
A
#
# COMPACT_ATOMS: atom_id res chain seq x y z
N PHE A 1 7.88 -39.83 23.75
CA PHE A 1 8.02 -38.37 23.82
C PHE A 1 9.30 -37.99 23.09
N GLU A 2 9.32 -36.86 22.39
CA GLU A 2 10.53 -36.32 21.75
C GLU A 2 11.13 -35.27 22.72
N LEU A 3 12.44 -35.34 22.95
CA LEU A 3 13.13 -34.45 23.89
C LEU A 3 14.05 -33.49 23.15
N HIS A 4 14.12 -32.25 23.64
CA HIS A 4 15.09 -31.26 23.20
C HIS A 4 16.12 -31.01 24.32
N PRO A 5 17.43 -30.90 24.00
CA PRO A 5 18.45 -30.56 25.00
C PRO A 5 18.17 -29.23 25.69
N THR A 6 18.25 -29.17 27.02
CA THR A 6 17.97 -27.94 27.80
C THR A 6 19.02 -26.83 27.61
N ARG A 7 20.21 -27.17 27.13
CA ARG A 7 21.32 -26.23 26.89
C ARG A 7 21.27 -25.58 25.52
N GLU A 8 20.37 -26.01 24.64
CA GLU A 8 20.23 -25.48 23.29
C GLU A 8 18.95 -24.66 23.17
N VAL A 9 18.99 -23.62 22.33
CA VAL A 9 17.79 -22.82 22.04
C VAL A 9 16.99 -23.50 20.95
N TYR A 10 15.81 -24.00 21.29
CA TYR A 10 14.90 -24.56 20.30
C TYR A 10 14.45 -23.49 19.29
N ARG A 11 14.51 -23.84 18.00
CA ARG A 11 13.97 -23.04 16.89
C ARG A 11 12.98 -23.93 16.12
N PRO A 12 11.69 -23.53 16.01
CA PRO A 12 10.73 -24.32 15.26
C PRO A 12 11.12 -24.35 13.78
N GLN A 13 10.90 -25.49 13.13
CA GLN A 13 11.09 -25.60 11.68
C GLN A 13 10.06 -24.73 10.94
N ARG A 14 10.50 -24.05 9.88
CA ARG A 14 9.61 -23.27 9.00
C ARG A 14 8.95 -24.18 7.97
N THR A 15 7.96 -24.94 8.41
CA THR A 15 7.20 -25.88 7.55
C THR A 15 6.13 -25.19 6.70
N ILE A 16 5.65 -24.02 7.14
CA ILE A 16 4.61 -23.23 6.45
C ILE A 16 5.28 -22.17 5.57
N SER A 17 4.90 -22.11 4.30
CA SER A 17 5.37 -21.10 3.36
C SER A 17 4.75 -19.73 3.67
N LYS A 18 5.51 -18.66 3.43
CA LYS A 18 4.99 -17.29 3.56
C LYS A 18 3.94 -17.04 2.45
N PRO A 19 2.79 -16.42 2.76
CA PRO A 19 1.84 -15.97 1.73
C PRO A 19 2.52 -15.01 0.75
N HIS A 20 2.16 -15.13 -0.53
CA HIS A 20 2.64 -14.24 -1.59
C HIS A 20 1.47 -13.73 -2.44
N THR A 21 1.54 -12.46 -2.82
CA THR A 21 0.67 -11.87 -3.83
C THR A 21 1.15 -12.28 -5.22
N LYS A 22 0.23 -12.27 -6.20
CA LYS A 22 0.52 -12.69 -7.59
C LYS A 22 0.57 -11.51 -8.57
N GLY A 23 0.46 -10.28 -8.08
CA GLY A 23 0.48 -9.07 -8.87
C GLY A 23 -0.12 -7.88 -8.12
N PRO A 24 -0.15 -6.71 -8.76
CA PRO A 24 -0.69 -5.49 -8.17
C PRO A 24 -2.19 -5.59 -7.87
N GLN A 25 -2.63 -4.84 -6.87
CA GLN A 25 -4.03 -4.76 -6.44
C GLN A 25 -4.46 -3.30 -6.32
N SER A 26 -5.72 -3.01 -6.59
CA SER A 26 -6.32 -1.71 -6.32
C SER A 26 -6.54 -1.49 -4.81
N ALA A 27 -6.32 -0.25 -4.37
CA ALA A 27 -6.62 0.22 -3.02
C ALA A 27 -7.09 1.67 -3.06
N ILE A 28 -7.81 2.11 -2.04
CA ILE A 28 -8.29 3.50 -1.92
C ILE A 28 -7.40 4.24 -0.93
N VAL A 29 -6.96 5.45 -1.27
CA VAL A 29 -6.17 6.30 -0.37
C VAL A 29 -7.03 6.77 0.80
N THR A 30 -6.50 6.66 2.02
CA THR A 30 -7.21 6.98 3.27
C THR A 30 -6.44 8.00 4.11
N GLY A 31 -7.13 8.61 5.07
CA GLY A 31 -6.56 9.57 6.01
C GLY A 31 -7.59 10.09 7.00
N PRO A 32 -7.20 11.05 7.85
CA PRO A 32 -8.08 11.58 8.90
C PRO A 32 -9.30 12.28 8.33
N ALA A 33 -10.40 12.25 9.08
CA ALA A 33 -11.61 13.00 8.73
C ALA A 33 -11.31 14.51 8.59
N GLY A 34 -11.88 15.13 7.56
CA GLY A 34 -11.72 16.56 7.28
C GLY A 34 -10.42 16.93 6.55
N GLN A 35 -9.54 15.96 6.26
CA GLN A 35 -8.37 16.16 5.41
C GLN A 35 -8.66 15.73 3.97
N GLU A 36 -8.07 16.43 3.01
CA GLU A 36 -8.08 16.02 1.59
C GLU A 36 -6.79 15.25 1.22
N ILE A 37 -5.67 15.63 1.84
CA ILE A 37 -4.35 15.05 1.58
C ILE A 37 -3.75 14.61 2.91
N TRP A 38 -3.32 13.34 2.97
CA TRP A 38 -2.64 12.79 4.14
C TRP A 38 -1.32 12.14 3.72
N THR A 39 -0.22 12.84 4.00
CA THR A 39 1.13 12.46 3.58
C THR A 39 2.15 12.77 4.66
N ASP A 40 3.29 12.07 4.62
CA ASP A 40 4.43 12.34 5.50
C ASP A 40 5.62 12.98 4.75
N GLN A 41 6.73 13.17 5.46
CA GLN A 41 7.97 13.76 4.94
C GLN A 41 8.60 13.03 3.75
N TYR A 42 8.17 11.81 3.44
CA TYR A 42 8.67 11.01 2.33
C TYR A 42 7.68 10.94 1.17
N GLY A 43 6.57 11.68 1.22
CA GLY A 43 5.52 11.62 0.20
C GLY A 43 4.80 10.27 0.20
N ARG A 44 4.72 9.59 1.34
CA ARG A 44 3.97 8.34 1.52
C ARG A 44 2.52 8.65 1.83
N VAL A 45 1.63 7.72 1.47
CA VAL A 45 0.20 7.80 1.81
C VAL A 45 -0.23 6.53 2.54
N LYS A 46 -1.43 6.56 3.12
CA LYS A 46 -2.10 5.38 3.66
C LYS A 46 -3.25 4.97 2.72
N VAL A 47 -3.59 3.69 2.74
CA VAL A 47 -4.64 3.13 1.89
C VAL A 47 -5.48 2.13 2.65
N GLN A 48 -6.63 1.77 2.10
CA GLN A 48 -7.36 0.58 2.49
C GLN A 48 -7.54 -0.33 1.27
N PHE A 49 -7.22 -1.60 1.44
CA PHE A 49 -7.38 -2.62 0.39
C PHE A 49 -8.82 -3.10 0.34
N GLY A 50 -9.30 -3.50 -0.85
CA GLY A 50 -10.68 -4.00 -1.00
C GLY A 50 -10.97 -5.29 -0.21
N TRP A 51 -9.94 -6.05 0.18
CA TRP A 51 -10.09 -7.24 1.02
C TRP A 51 -10.08 -6.92 2.53
N ASP A 52 -9.73 -5.70 2.94
CA ASP A 52 -9.71 -5.31 4.35
C ASP A 52 -11.12 -4.94 4.83
N ARG A 53 -11.69 -5.83 5.63
CA ARG A 53 -13.03 -5.71 6.23
C ARG A 53 -13.03 -5.00 7.59
N TYR A 54 -11.85 -4.75 8.16
CA TYR A 54 -11.71 -4.20 9.52
C TYR A 54 -11.29 -2.72 9.50
N GLY A 55 -10.65 -2.27 8.42
CA GLY A 55 -10.35 -0.87 8.17
C GLY A 55 -11.60 0.00 8.12
N LYS A 56 -11.49 1.23 8.64
CA LYS A 56 -12.60 2.19 8.76
C LYS A 56 -12.52 3.32 7.75
N MET A 57 -11.73 3.15 6.68
CA MET A 57 -11.40 4.17 5.69
C MET A 57 -10.78 5.42 6.32
N ASP A 58 -9.94 5.22 7.34
CA ASP A 58 -9.33 6.28 8.15
C ASP A 58 -7.78 6.20 8.11
N GLU A 59 -7.12 7.07 8.87
CA GLU A 59 -5.67 7.13 9.00
C GLU A 59 -5.03 5.89 9.65
N ASN A 60 -5.81 4.92 10.13
CA ASN A 60 -5.32 3.70 10.76
C ASN A 60 -5.42 2.47 9.85
N SER A 61 -5.97 2.63 8.64
CA SER A 61 -6.22 1.53 7.69
C SER A 61 -4.97 0.78 7.23
N SER A 62 -3.81 1.45 7.16
CA SER A 62 -2.55 0.82 6.77
C SER A 62 -1.31 1.44 7.43
N CYS A 63 -0.15 0.83 7.17
CA CYS A 63 1.14 1.48 7.32
C CYS A 63 1.33 2.58 6.26
N TRP A 64 2.40 3.37 6.40
CA TRP A 64 2.79 4.35 5.37
C TRP A 64 3.39 3.66 4.14
N ILE A 65 2.80 3.89 2.97
CA ILE A 65 3.18 3.24 1.72
C ILE A 65 3.85 4.26 0.79
N ARG A 66 5.02 3.90 0.25
CA ARG A 66 5.74 4.74 -0.72
C ARG A 66 5.02 4.78 -2.05
N VAL A 67 5.10 5.95 -2.68
CA VAL A 67 4.47 6.24 -3.97
C VAL A 67 5.53 6.35 -5.05
N SER A 68 5.33 5.65 -6.16
CA SER A 68 6.11 5.84 -7.38
C SER A 68 5.76 7.18 -8.02
N TYR A 69 6.78 7.94 -8.39
CA TYR A 69 6.65 9.23 -9.05
C TYR A 69 7.26 9.17 -10.46
N PRO A 70 6.77 9.95 -11.43
CA PRO A 70 7.32 9.97 -12.79
C PRO A 70 8.82 10.32 -12.83
N TRP A 71 9.27 11.15 -11.89
CA TRP A 71 10.67 11.54 -11.78
C TRP A 71 11.03 11.85 -10.32
N ALA A 72 12.01 11.14 -9.77
CA ALA A 72 12.49 11.34 -8.41
C ALA A 72 14.03 11.46 -8.40
N GLY A 73 14.54 12.62 -7.96
CA GLY A 73 15.96 12.91 -7.84
C GLY A 73 16.31 13.53 -6.48
N LYS A 74 17.60 13.77 -6.25
CA LYS A 74 18.09 14.39 -5.01
C LYS A 74 17.77 15.89 -5.00
N GLY A 75 16.63 16.27 -4.42
CA GLY A 75 16.19 17.67 -4.30
C GLY A 75 15.47 18.22 -5.53
N PHE A 76 15.09 17.37 -6.49
CA PHE A 76 14.33 17.74 -7.68
C PHE A 76 13.48 16.56 -8.17
N GLY A 77 12.46 16.84 -8.98
CA GLY A 77 11.59 15.81 -9.56
C GLY A 77 10.17 16.30 -9.80
N MET A 78 9.27 15.36 -10.03
CA MET A 78 7.85 15.61 -10.22
C MET A 78 7.05 14.89 -9.13
N ILE A 79 6.34 15.66 -8.30
CA ILE A 79 5.57 15.14 -7.18
C ILE A 79 4.08 15.38 -7.44
N GLN A 80 3.31 14.29 -7.40
CA GLN A 80 1.86 14.28 -7.45
C GLN A 80 1.33 13.30 -6.38
N ILE A 81 1.06 13.84 -5.20
CA ILE A 81 0.67 13.06 -4.02
C ILE A 81 -0.77 12.55 -4.21
N PRO A 82 -1.03 11.23 -4.10
CA PRO A 82 -2.38 10.70 -4.11
C PRO A 82 -3.23 11.31 -2.98
N ARG A 83 -4.45 11.74 -3.30
CA ARG A 83 -5.38 12.36 -2.35
C ARG A 83 -6.35 11.32 -1.79
N ILE A 84 -6.90 11.60 -0.61
CA ILE A 84 -7.88 10.72 0.05
C ILE A 84 -9.06 10.47 -0.91
N GLY A 85 -9.49 9.21 -1.01
CA GLY A 85 -10.56 8.76 -1.91
C GLY A 85 -10.09 8.34 -3.31
N GLN A 86 -8.86 8.65 -3.72
CA GLN A 86 -8.36 8.23 -5.03
C GLN A 86 -8.00 6.75 -5.06
N GLU A 87 -8.24 6.09 -6.18
CA GLU A 87 -7.80 4.71 -6.43
C GLU A 87 -6.33 4.68 -6.87
N VAL A 88 -5.56 3.80 -6.23
CA VAL A 88 -4.15 3.55 -6.51
C VAL A 88 -3.89 2.07 -6.76
N LEU A 89 -2.91 1.78 -7.61
CA LEU A 89 -2.40 0.43 -7.82
C LEU A 89 -1.24 0.18 -6.89
N VAL A 90 -1.37 -0.82 -6.02
CA VAL A 90 -0.38 -1.24 -5.04
C VAL A 90 0.23 -2.56 -5.48
N ASP A 91 1.54 -2.56 -5.71
CA ASP A 91 2.32 -3.78 -5.89
C ASP A 91 3.06 -4.12 -4.59
N PHE A 92 3.64 -5.32 -4.53
CA PHE A 92 4.25 -5.87 -3.33
C PHE A 92 5.65 -6.37 -3.65
N LYS A 93 6.66 -5.86 -2.93
CA LYS A 93 8.05 -6.21 -3.23
C LYS A 93 8.27 -7.71 -3.10
N ASN A 94 8.76 -8.35 -4.16
CA ASN A 94 8.93 -9.81 -4.24
C ASN A 94 7.64 -10.59 -3.94
N GLY A 95 6.46 -9.99 -4.15
CA GLY A 95 5.17 -10.59 -3.80
C GLY A 95 4.87 -10.61 -2.30
N ASP A 96 5.65 -9.95 -1.45
CA ASP A 96 5.45 -9.96 -0.01
C ASP A 96 4.30 -9.01 0.40
N PRO A 97 3.16 -9.52 0.91
CA PRO A 97 2.02 -8.68 1.30
C PRO A 97 2.36 -7.63 2.38
N ASP A 98 3.44 -7.84 3.13
CA ASP A 98 3.89 -6.92 4.18
C ASP A 98 4.72 -5.74 3.62
N LEU A 99 5.08 -5.78 2.34
CA LEU A 99 5.96 -4.80 1.68
C LEU A 99 5.29 -4.08 0.50
N PRO A 100 4.18 -3.35 0.73
CA PRO A 100 3.46 -2.66 -0.33
C PRO A 100 4.24 -1.45 -0.89
N ILE A 101 3.98 -1.14 -2.16
CA ILE A 101 4.45 0.05 -2.85
C ILE A 101 3.42 0.47 -3.90
N ILE A 102 3.06 1.75 -3.92
CA ILE A 102 2.13 2.29 -4.93
C ILE A 102 2.89 2.50 -6.23
N VAL A 103 2.42 1.88 -7.31
CA VAL A 103 3.06 1.91 -8.64
C VAL A 103 2.24 2.67 -9.68
N GLY A 104 0.96 2.92 -9.43
CA GLY A 104 0.07 3.59 -10.39
C GLY A 104 -1.14 4.26 -9.75
N ARG A 105 -1.88 5.01 -10.56
CA ARG A 105 -3.19 5.58 -10.24
C ARG A 105 -4.14 5.28 -11.40
N THR A 106 -5.42 5.11 -11.12
CA THR A 106 -6.45 4.82 -12.14
C THR A 106 -7.67 5.69 -11.88
N TYR A 107 -8.27 6.17 -12.97
CA TYR A 107 -9.62 6.72 -12.93
C TYR A 107 -10.63 5.58 -12.82
N ASN A 108 -11.78 5.86 -12.21
CA ASN A 108 -12.90 4.94 -12.06
C ASN A 108 -14.21 5.73 -12.14
N GLN A 109 -15.34 5.10 -11.82
CA GLN A 109 -16.66 5.74 -11.92
C GLN A 109 -16.81 6.95 -10.97
N ASP A 110 -16.16 6.93 -9.81
CA ASP A 110 -16.22 8.01 -8.82
C ASP A 110 -15.18 9.11 -9.10
N THR A 111 -14.03 8.72 -9.65
CA THR A 111 -12.96 9.63 -10.08
C THR A 111 -12.81 9.52 -11.60
N MET A 112 -13.64 10.26 -12.34
CA MET A 112 -13.61 10.25 -13.80
C MET A 112 -12.42 11.04 -14.36
N PRO A 113 -11.96 10.74 -15.60
CA PRO A 113 -10.99 11.57 -16.30
C PRO A 113 -11.46 13.03 -16.39
N PRO A 114 -10.52 14.00 -16.41
CA PRO A 114 -10.86 15.43 -16.34
C PRO A 114 -11.54 15.98 -17.60
N TRP A 115 -11.55 15.22 -18.70
CA TRP A 115 -12.17 15.59 -19.97
C TRP A 115 -13.25 14.58 -20.33
N GLY A 116 -14.31 15.03 -21.02
CA GLY A 116 -15.31 14.14 -21.58
C GLY A 116 -14.68 13.26 -22.66
N LEU A 117 -14.63 11.95 -22.42
CA LEU A 117 -14.15 10.94 -23.36
C LEU A 117 -15.34 10.09 -23.85
N PRO A 118 -15.35 9.59 -25.10
CA PRO A 118 -14.28 9.67 -26.11
C PRO A 118 -14.21 11.00 -26.90
N GLY A 119 -15.23 11.85 -26.76
CA GLY A 119 -15.42 13.13 -27.46
C GLY A 119 -16.88 13.53 -27.46
#